data_AF-A0A7C9HV98-F1
#
_entry.id   AF-A0A7C9HV98-F1
#
_cell.length_a   1.000
_cell.length_b   1.000
_cell.length_c   1.000
_cell.angle_alpha   90.00
_cell.angle_beta   90.00
_cell.angle_gamma   90.00
#
_symmetry.space_group_name_H-M   'P 1'
#
loop_
_entity.id
_entity.type
_entity.pdbx_description
1 polymer ?
#
loop_
_entity_poly.entity_id
_entity_poly.type
_entity_poly.pdbx_seq_one_letter_code
_entity_poly.pdbx_strand_id
1 'polypeptide(L)'
;MSNKDADPTKARQAKRMKRRGKPGTLEDARALLWRALTRAGELLEEDDPAHALRAVHAVSQGAAAYARIVEVGELEARIAALEAGQTGEDEDLLAPGPRLGRGAA
;
A
#
# COMPACT_ATOMS: atom_id res chain seq x y z
N MET A 1 42.00 17.67 -10.20
CA MET A 1 40.55 17.73 -9.93
C MET A 1 39.83 17.62 -11.27
N SER A 2 39.27 16.46 -11.61
CA SER A 2 38.53 16.28 -12.88
C SER A 2 37.06 16.04 -12.54
N ASN A 3 36.32 17.13 -12.48
CA ASN A 3 34.86 17.12 -12.49
C ASN A 3 34.44 17.07 -13.97
N LYS A 4 34.07 15.89 -14.45
CA LYS A 4 33.42 15.69 -15.75
C LYS A 4 32.09 15.01 -15.47
N ASP A 5 31.04 15.81 -15.53
CA ASP A 5 29.65 15.43 -15.77
C ASP A 5 29.39 13.93 -15.56
N ALA A 6 28.97 13.59 -14.34
CA ALA A 6 28.48 12.27 -14.01
C ALA A 6 27.39 11.93 -15.02
N ASP A 7 27.73 11.05 -15.98
CA ASP A 7 26.89 10.67 -17.11
C ASP A 7 25.41 10.63 -16.67
N PRO A 8 24.56 11.53 -17.20
CA PRO A 8 23.19 11.67 -16.73
C PRO A 8 22.40 10.37 -16.87
N THR A 9 22.83 9.49 -17.79
CA THR A 9 22.31 8.15 -17.98
C THR A 9 22.66 7.24 -16.80
N LYS A 10 23.90 7.27 -16.32
CA LYS A 10 24.34 6.51 -15.14
C LYS A 10 23.65 6.99 -13.87
N ALA A 11 23.45 8.30 -13.71
CA ALA A 11 22.69 8.86 -12.60
C ALA A 11 21.22 8.39 -12.60
N ARG A 12 20.56 8.38 -13.77
CA ARG A 12 19.20 7.85 -13.95
C ARG A 12 19.13 6.34 -13.67
N GLN A 13 20.10 5.56 -14.16
CA GLN A 13 20.17 4.13 -13.91
C GLN A 13 20.38 3.80 -12.43
N ALA A 14 21.29 4.49 -11.74
CA ALA A 14 21.52 4.34 -10.31
C ALA A 14 20.26 4.69 -9.49
N LYS A 15 19.55 5.78 -9.85
CA LYS A 15 18.28 6.14 -9.22
C LYS A 15 17.20 5.06 -9.45
N ARG A 16 17.15 4.47 -10.64
CA ARG A 16 16.21 3.38 -10.97
C ARG A 16 16.55 2.10 -10.22
N MET A 17 17.82 1.72 -10.12
CA MET A 17 18.26 0.57 -9.31
C MET A 17 17.96 0.75 -7.82
N LYS A 18 18.21 1.95 -7.27
CA LYS A 18 17.94 2.26 -5.86
C LYS A 18 16.43 2.21 -5.52
N ARG A 19 15.56 2.51 -6.49
CA ARG A 19 14.10 2.33 -6.34
C ARG A 19 13.67 0.86 -6.43
N ARG A 20 14.34 0.05 -7.25
CA ARG A 20 14.05 -1.40 -7.39
C ARG A 20 14.47 -2.22 -6.16
N GLY A 21 15.42 -1.73 -5.37
CA GLY A 21 15.90 -2.39 -4.14
C GLY A 21 15.08 -2.08 -2.88
N LYS A 22 14.10 -1.17 -2.94
CA LYS A 22 13.17 -0.94 -1.83
C LYS A 22 11.90 -1.77 -2.06
N PRO A 23 11.42 -2.54 -1.06
CA PRO A 23 10.11 -3.15 -1.15
C PRO A 23 9.07 -2.03 -1.38
N GLY A 24 8.15 -2.26 -2.32
CA GLY A 24 7.05 -1.33 -2.58
C GLY A 24 6.03 -1.35 -1.45
N THR A 25 5.16 -0.34 -1.40
CA THR A 25 4.01 -0.30 -0.48
C THR A 25 2.85 -1.14 -1.03
N LEU A 26 1.85 -1.44 -0.18
CA LEU A 26 0.59 -2.05 -0.66
C LEU A 26 -0.09 -1.18 -1.72
N GLU A 27 0.00 0.14 -1.59
CA GLU A 27 -0.54 1.08 -2.57
C GLU A 27 0.20 1.01 -3.91
N ASP A 28 1.54 0.87 -3.89
CA ASP A 28 2.33 0.65 -5.11
C ASP A 28 1.92 -0.65 -5.81
N ALA A 29 1.69 -1.72 -5.03
CA ALA A 29 1.25 -3.01 -5.55
C ALA A 29 -0.17 -2.92 -6.14
N ARG A 30 -1.10 -2.25 -5.45
CA ARG A 30 -2.47 -1.99 -5.91
C ARG A 30 -2.47 -1.25 -7.24
N ALA A 31 -1.71 -0.17 -7.34
CA ALA A 31 -1.60 0.63 -8.56
C ALA A 31 -0.94 -0.13 -9.72
N LEU A 32 0.05 -0.98 -9.44
CA LEU A 32 0.66 -1.84 -10.46
C LEU A 32 -0.34 -2.89 -10.97
N LEU A 33 -1.05 -3.55 -10.06
CA LEU A 33 -2.02 -4.59 -10.41
C LEU A 33 -3.21 -4.03 -11.19
N TRP A 34 -3.71 -2.85 -10.82
CA TRP A 34 -4.77 -2.16 -11.57
C TRP A 34 -4.38 -1.88 -13.03
N ARG A 35 -3.13 -1.42 -13.25
CA ARG A 35 -2.60 -1.21 -14.60
C ARG A 35 -2.51 -2.51 -15.40
N ALA A 36 -2.08 -3.60 -14.76
CA ALA A 36 -2.03 -4.91 -15.39
C ALA A 36 -3.43 -5.41 -15.78
N LEU A 37 -4.42 -5.23 -14.90
CA LEU A 37 -5.82 -5.56 -15.17
C LEU A 37 -6.41 -4.76 -16.32
N THR A 38 -6.15 -3.44 -16.34
CA THR A 38 -6.58 -2.57 -17.45
C THR A 38 -6.02 -3.08 -18.77
N ARG A 39 -4.71 -3.39 -18.79
CA ARG A 39 -4.05 -3.91 -20.00
C ARG A 39 -4.58 -5.29 -20.41
N ALA A 40 -4.88 -6.17 -19.46
CA ALA A 40 -5.48 -7.46 -19.77
C ALA A 40 -6.91 -7.30 -20.31
N GLY A 41 -7.67 -6.33 -19.81
CA GLY A 41 -9.00 -5.99 -20.32
C GLY A 41 -8.99 -5.55 -21.78
N GLU A 42 -8.00 -4.76 -22.20
CA GLU A 42 -7.82 -4.35 -23.60
C GLU A 42 -7.61 -5.55 -24.55
N LEU A 43 -7.02 -6.64 -24.05
CA LEU A 43 -6.75 -7.85 -24.83
C LEU A 43 -7.97 -8.78 -24.94
N LEU A 44 -9.07 -8.49 -24.24
CA LEU A 44 -10.31 -9.27 -24.36
C LEU A 44 -11.01 -9.06 -25.71
N GLU A 45 -10.77 -7.90 -26.34
CA GLU A 45 -11.35 -7.51 -27.63
C GLU A 45 -10.48 -7.96 -28.82
N GLU A 46 -9.41 -8.74 -28.60
CA GLU A 46 -8.57 -9.26 -29.69
C GLU A 46 -9.22 -10.44 -30.43
N ASP A 47 -9.11 -10.44 -31.76
CA ASP A 47 -9.71 -11.47 -32.64
C ASP A 47 -9.10 -12.87 -32.46
N ASP A 48 -7.88 -12.98 -31.91
CA ASP A 48 -7.25 -14.27 -31.65
C ASP A 48 -7.82 -14.91 -30.37
N PRO A 49 -8.57 -16.04 -30.47
CA PRO A 49 -9.19 -16.68 -29.32
C PRO A 49 -8.19 -17.12 -28.26
N ALA A 50 -6.95 -17.44 -28.65
CA ALA A 50 -5.91 -17.83 -27.71
C ALA A 50 -5.44 -16.65 -26.84
N HIS A 51 -5.39 -15.44 -27.40
CA HIS A 51 -5.07 -14.23 -26.65
C HIS A 51 -6.23 -13.83 -25.73
N ALA A 52 -7.47 -13.85 -26.24
CA ALA A 52 -8.66 -13.57 -25.45
C ALA A 52 -8.78 -14.50 -24.22
N LEU A 53 -8.54 -15.81 -24.38
CA LEU A 53 -8.60 -16.76 -23.26
C LEU A 53 -7.53 -16.49 -22.19
N ARG A 54 -6.31 -16.13 -22.59
CA ARG A 54 -5.24 -15.75 -21.66
C ARG A 54 -5.58 -14.45 -20.94
N ALA A 55 -6.19 -13.49 -21.63
CA ALA A 55 -6.66 -12.25 -21.05
C ALA A 55 -7.75 -12.51 -19.99
N VAL A 56 -8.75 -13.34 -20.28
CA VAL A 56 -9.79 -13.76 -19.31
C VAL A 56 -9.17 -14.37 -18.06
N HIS A 57 -8.20 -15.28 -18.24
CA HIS A 57 -7.50 -15.90 -17.12
C HIS A 57 -6.72 -14.87 -16.28
N ALA A 58 -5.96 -13.99 -16.94
CA ALA A 58 -5.18 -12.95 -16.28
C ALA A 58 -6.07 -11.96 -15.51
N VAL A 59 -7.20 -11.56 -16.07
CA VAL A 59 -8.20 -10.72 -15.41
C VAL A 59 -8.76 -11.42 -14.18
N SER A 60 -9.13 -12.69 -14.31
CA SER A 60 -9.72 -13.47 -13.20
C SER A 60 -8.76 -13.61 -12.03
N GLN A 61 -7.49 -13.94 -12.30
CA GLN A 61 -6.45 -14.05 -11.28
C GLN A 61 -6.08 -12.68 -10.68
N GLY A 62 -5.96 -11.66 -11.53
CA GLY A 62 -5.63 -10.31 -11.11
C GLY A 62 -6.73 -9.68 -10.24
N ALA A 63 -8.00 -9.91 -10.55
CA ALA A 63 -9.14 -9.40 -9.79
C ALA A 63 -9.16 -9.99 -8.37
N ALA A 64 -8.95 -11.31 -8.24
CA ALA A 64 -8.85 -11.96 -6.94
C ALA A 64 -7.66 -11.45 -6.11
N ALA A 65 -6.50 -11.22 -6.74
CA ALA A 65 -5.35 -10.62 -6.07
C ALA A 65 -5.62 -9.16 -5.66
N TYR A 66 -6.32 -8.39 -6.49
CA TYR A 66 -6.65 -6.99 -6.22
C TYR A 66 -7.60 -6.85 -5.04
N ALA A 67 -8.65 -7.67 -4.99
CA ALA A 67 -9.61 -7.71 -3.89
C ALA A 67 -8.90 -7.95 -2.55
N ARG A 68 -7.96 -8.91 -2.49
CA ARG A 68 -7.17 -9.19 -1.28
C ARG A 68 -6.31 -8.00 -0.84
N ILE A 69 -5.68 -7.28 -1.78
CA ILE A 69 -4.88 -6.10 -1.42
C ILE A 69 -5.76 -5.00 -0.83
N VAL A 70 -6.94 -4.77 -1.41
CA VAL A 70 -7.91 -3.80 -0.89
C VAL A 70 -8.40 -4.21 0.50
N GLU A 71 -8.78 -5.47 0.68
CA GLU A 71 -9.21 -6.02 1.97
C GLU A 71 -8.15 -5.83 3.06
N VAL A 72 -6.89 -6.16 2.76
CA VAL A 72 -5.78 -5.94 3.71
C VAL A 72 -5.63 -4.45 4.06
N GLY A 73 -5.70 -3.55 3.07
CA GLY A 73 -5.62 -2.11 3.33
C GLY A 73 -6.78 -1.58 4.19
N GLU A 74 -7.99 -2.11 4.00
CA GLU A 74 -9.13 -1.79 4.87
C GLU A 74 -8.93 -2.32 6.30
N LEU A 75 -8.39 -3.53 6.45
CA LEU A 75 -8.08 -4.11 7.75
C LEU A 75 -7.02 -3.30 8.50
N GLU A 76 -5.94 -2.89 7.81
CA GLU A 76 -4.91 -2.00 8.38
C GLU A 76 -5.51 -0.67 8.84
N ALA A 77 -6.39 -0.07 8.04
CA ALA A 77 -7.08 1.17 8.41
C ALA A 77 -8.00 1.01 9.64
N ARG A 78 -8.71 -0.13 9.73
CA ARG A 78 -9.57 -0.44 10.89
C ARG A 78 -8.73 -0.64 12.16
N ILE A 79 -7.61 -1.36 12.07
CA ILE A 79 -6.70 -1.58 13.19
C ILE A 79 -6.15 -0.23 13.68
N ALA A 80 -5.66 0.61 12.77
CA ALA A 80 -5.14 1.93 13.12
C ALA A 80 -6.19 2.82 13.82
N ALA A 81 -7.45 2.75 13.38
CA ALA A 81 -8.55 3.48 14.02
C ALA A 81 -8.85 2.97 15.45
N LEU A 82 -8.80 1.66 15.66
CA LEU A 82 -8.99 1.05 16.99
C LEU A 82 -7.85 1.41 17.94
N GLU A 83 -6.61 1.33 17.47
CA GLU A 83 -5.41 1.69 18.25
C GLU A 83 -5.43 3.18 18.62
N ALA A 84 -5.84 4.05 17.69
CA ALA A 84 -6.00 5.49 17.97
C ALA A 84 -7.10 5.77 19.01
N GLY A 85 -8.20 5.00 19.00
CA GLY A 85 -9.29 5.13 19.97
C GLY A 85 -8.91 4.67 21.39
N GLN A 86 -8.16 3.57 21.51
CA GLN A 86 -7.71 3.03 22.81
C GLN A 86 -6.73 3.96 23.53
N THR A 87 -5.93 4.72 22.80
CA THR A 87 -5.00 5.69 23.40
C THR A 87 -5.76 6.81 24.16
N GLY A 88 -7.00 7.11 23.77
CA GLY A 88 -7.84 8.08 24.47
C GLY A 88 -8.52 7.55 25.74
N GLU A 89 -8.82 6.25 25.80
CA GLU A 89 -9.42 5.62 26.99
C GLU A 89 -8.38 5.35 28.10
N ASP A 90 -7.11 5.10 27.73
CA ASP A 90 -6.03 4.91 28.69
C ASP A 90 -5.58 6.23 29.37
N GLU A 91 -5.67 7.39 28.70
CA GLU A 91 -5.39 8.69 29.33
C GLU A 91 -6.46 9.07 30.38
N ASP A 92 -7.73 8.71 30.17
CA ASP A 92 -8.82 8.96 31.13
C ASP A 92 -8.70 8.07 32.39
N LEU A 93 -8.06 6.90 32.29
CA LEU A 93 -7.76 6.04 33.44
C LEU A 93 -6.52 6.48 34.23
N LEU A 94 -5.66 7.32 33.63
CA LEU A 94 -4.47 7.91 34.26
C LEU A 94 -4.72 9.32 34.83
N ALA A 95 -5.87 9.92 34.56
CA ALA A 95 -6.30 11.13 35.24
C ALA A 95 -6.42 10.84 36.75
N PRO A 96 -5.67 11.54 37.62
CA PRO A 96 -5.81 11.36 39.06
C PRO A 96 -7.22 11.82 39.43
N GLY A 97 -8.11 10.86 39.70
CA GLY A 97 -9.47 11.11 40.15
C GLY A 97 -9.51 12.07 41.34
N PRO A 98 -10.68 12.67 41.64
CA PRO A 98 -10.79 13.74 42.62
C PRO A 98 -10.20 13.28 43.94
N ARG A 99 -9.05 13.86 44.32
CA ARG A 99 -8.42 13.58 45.61
C ARG A 99 -9.38 14.12 46.66
N LEU A 100 -10.20 13.24 47.24
CA LEU A 100 -10.94 13.52 48.45
C LEU A 100 -9.90 13.93 49.50
N GLY A 101 -9.73 15.25 49.66
CA GLY A 101 -8.87 15.82 50.65
C GLY A 101 -9.32 15.27 51.99
N ARG A 102 -8.47 14.45 52.61
CA ARG A 102 -8.64 14.07 54.01
C ARG A 102 -8.31 15.31 54.85
N GLY A 103 -9.27 16.22 54.88
CA GLY A 103 -9.30 17.37 55.76
C GLY A 103 -9.53 16.92 57.20
N ALA A 104 -8.69 17.48 58.05
CA ALA A 104 -8.72 17.53 59.51
C ALA A 104 -10.07 17.34 60.22
N ALA A 105 -10.07 16.52 61.27
CA ALA A 105 -10.46 16.88 62.64
C ALA A 105 -10.04 15.74 63.59
#